data_AF-A0A395XH14-F1
#
_entry.id   AF-A0A395XH14-F1
#
_cell.length_a   1.000
_cell.length_b   1.000
_cell.length_c   1.000
_cell.angle_alpha   90.00
_cell.angle_beta   90.00
_cell.angle_gamma   90.00
#
_symmetry.space_group_name_H-M   'P 1'
#
loop_
_entity.id
_entity.type
_entity.pdbx_description
1 polymer ?
#
loop_
_entity_poly.entity_id
_entity_poly.type
_entity_poly.pdbx_seq_one_letter_code
_entity_poly.pdbx_strand_id
1 'polypeptide(L)'
;MGYGSEAIIQRIGVKTNKGIISTPLGANMQVKYNLDSDQTLLRIFSDWADSHGRKVLMPFTANCSIDALRACDTYIALAADKKYLMGHIADCGEPWDANHPQDTPGYSVPDNYMAASQTFWVALDDVEYGDEFDFTNWWTSPAQGTEINSLEQMFTKTKVAMMYASRIDH
;
A
#
# COMPACT_ATOMS: atom_id res chain seq x y z
N MET A 1 -3.77 16.14 -12.86
CA MET A 1 -2.74 15.45 -13.66
C MET A 1 -3.11 13.98 -13.64
N GLY A 2 -2.94 13.24 -14.74
CA GLY A 2 -3.45 11.85 -14.81
C GLY A 2 -2.43 10.85 -14.25
N TYR A 3 -2.89 9.87 -13.46
CA TYR A 3 -2.17 8.63 -13.14
C TYR A 3 -1.64 7.99 -14.42
N GLY A 4 -0.37 7.56 -14.41
CA GLY A 4 0.27 7.05 -15.61
C GLY A 4 -0.20 5.63 -15.98
N SER A 5 0.50 4.99 -16.92
CA SER A 5 0.01 3.78 -17.58
C SER A 5 0.24 2.51 -16.77
N GLU A 6 1.15 2.50 -15.78
CA GLU A 6 1.52 1.28 -15.06
C GLU A 6 1.37 1.43 -13.55
N ALA A 7 0.56 0.56 -12.95
CA ALA A 7 0.34 0.51 -11.52
C ALA A 7 0.83 -0.80 -10.89
N ILE A 8 1.27 -0.66 -9.65
CA ILE A 8 1.40 -1.78 -8.73
C ILE A 8 0.27 -1.71 -7.69
N ILE A 9 -0.44 -2.81 -7.54
CA ILE A 9 -1.57 -2.94 -6.63
C ILE A 9 -1.19 -3.87 -5.49
N GLN A 10 -1.01 -3.30 -4.30
CA GLN A 10 -0.86 -4.04 -3.08
C GLN A 10 -2.24 -4.36 -2.49
N ARG A 11 -2.54 -5.65 -2.36
CA ARG A 11 -3.64 -6.09 -1.51
C ARG A 11 -3.22 -5.97 -0.06
N ILE A 12 -3.92 -5.11 0.69
CA ILE A 12 -3.73 -5.02 2.14
C ILE A 12 -4.54 -6.14 2.80
N GLY A 13 -3.86 -6.95 3.61
CA GLY A 13 -4.50 -7.98 4.41
C GLY A 13 -5.14 -7.41 5.67
N VAL A 14 -6.14 -8.13 6.21
CA VAL A 14 -6.97 -7.78 7.39
C VAL A 14 -6.19 -7.57 8.70
N LYS A 15 -4.86 -7.68 8.68
CA LYS A 15 -4.00 -7.45 9.85
C LYS A 15 -2.96 -6.40 9.50
N THR A 16 -3.32 -5.14 9.68
CA THR A 16 -2.37 -4.03 9.56
C THR A 16 -1.65 -3.86 10.90
N ASN A 17 -0.33 -4.03 10.89
CA ASN A 17 0.55 -3.82 12.05
C ASN A 17 0.74 -2.32 12.30
N LYS A 18 -0.35 -1.60 12.60
CA LYS A 18 -0.23 -0.32 13.29
C LYS A 18 0.47 -0.62 14.61
N GLY A 19 1.47 0.21 14.97
CA GLY A 19 2.41 -0.05 16.05
C GLY A 19 1.78 -0.78 17.23
N ILE A 20 2.35 -1.95 17.56
CA ILE A 20 1.88 -2.79 18.65
C ILE A 20 1.76 -1.91 19.91
N ILE A 21 0.54 -1.66 20.38
CA ILE A 21 0.34 -1.10 21.71
C ILE A 21 0.62 -2.26 22.67
N SER A 22 1.86 -2.32 23.16
CA SER A 22 2.26 -3.24 24.23
C SER A 22 1.88 -2.61 25.56
N THR A 23 0.84 -3.14 26.22
CA THR A 23 0.58 -2.81 27.62
C THR A 23 1.31 -3.82 28.51
N PRO A 24 2.21 -3.40 29.42
CA PRO A 24 2.84 -4.30 30.37
C PRO A 24 1.79 -4.79 31.38
N LEU A 25 1.61 -6.11 31.51
CA LEU A 25 0.80 -6.73 32.56
C LEU A 25 1.65 -7.24 33.74
N GLY A 26 2.97 -7.07 33.68
CA GLY A 26 3.93 -7.51 34.68
C GLY A 26 5.35 -7.51 34.13
N ALA A 27 6.34 -7.86 34.97
CA ALA A 27 7.76 -7.75 34.64
C ALA A 27 8.20 -8.49 33.36
N ASN A 28 7.42 -9.49 32.90
CA ASN A 28 7.72 -10.30 31.72
C ASN A 28 6.48 -10.63 30.86
N MET A 29 5.39 -9.87 30.98
CA MET A 29 4.15 -10.11 30.23
C MET A 29 3.73 -8.85 29.49
N GLN A 30 3.59 -8.97 28.16
CA GLN A 30 3.03 -7.92 27.31
C GLN A 30 1.84 -8.48 26.55
N VAL A 31 0.73 -7.74 26.56
CA VAL A 31 -0.37 -8.00 25.62
C VAL A 31 -0.18 -7.12 24.41
N LYS A 32 -0.17 -7.76 23.24
CA LYS A 32 -0.08 -7.12 21.94
C LYS A 32 -1.47 -7.05 21.34
N TYR A 33 -2.01 -5.85 21.17
CA TYR A 33 -3.28 -5.68 20.50
C TYR A 33 -3.06 -5.22 19.05
N ASN A 34 -3.53 -6.01 18.08
CA ASN A 34 -3.81 -5.50 16.72
C ASN A 34 -5.27 -5.04 16.73
N LEU A 35 -5.51 -3.74 16.94
CA LEU A 35 -6.85 -3.20 17.19
C LEU A 35 -7.57 -2.67 15.95
N ASP A 36 -6.87 -2.49 14.83
CA ASP A 36 -7.37 -1.73 13.69
C ASP A 36 -7.49 -2.62 12.44
N SER A 37 -8.62 -2.51 11.73
CA SER A 37 -8.85 -3.16 10.43
C SER A 37 -7.97 -2.55 9.34
N ASP A 38 -7.85 -3.25 8.21
CA ASP A 38 -7.23 -2.76 6.97
C ASP A 38 -7.74 -1.37 6.53
N GLN A 39 -9.02 -1.08 6.77
CA GLN A 39 -9.65 0.21 6.50
C GLN A 39 -9.02 1.35 7.31
N THR A 40 -8.66 1.08 8.56
CA THR A 40 -8.04 2.08 9.42
C THR A 40 -6.67 2.46 8.88
N LEU A 41 -5.91 1.52 8.29
CA LEU A 41 -4.63 1.83 7.64
C LEU A 41 -4.79 2.85 6.51
N LEU A 42 -5.66 2.53 5.53
CA LEU A 42 -5.91 3.41 4.39
C LEU A 42 -6.31 4.81 4.84
N ARG A 43 -7.19 4.90 5.84
CA ARG A 43 -7.68 6.16 6.36
C ARG A 43 -6.61 6.97 7.11
N ILE A 44 -5.75 6.34 7.92
CA ILE A 44 -4.64 7.05 8.59
C ILE A 44 -3.71 7.68 7.55
N PHE A 45 -3.35 6.92 6.52
CA PHE A 45 -2.47 7.41 5.47
C PHE A 45 -3.13 8.52 4.64
N SER A 46 -4.43 8.41 4.39
CA SER A 46 -5.22 9.48 3.76
C SER A 46 -5.26 10.74 4.62
N ASP A 47 -5.65 10.64 5.89
CA ASP A 47 -5.75 11.77 6.82
C ASP A 47 -4.37 12.45 7.01
N TRP A 48 -3.30 11.64 7.02
CA TRP A 48 -1.93 12.15 7.04
C TRP A 48 -1.57 12.89 5.75
N ALA A 49 -1.84 12.31 4.59
CA ALA A 49 -1.58 12.96 3.31
C ALA A 49 -2.36 14.29 3.19
N ASP A 50 -3.60 14.36 3.66
CA ASP A 50 -4.42 15.58 3.69
C ASP A 50 -3.75 16.72 4.47
N SER A 51 -3.05 16.40 5.56
CA SER A 51 -2.30 17.38 6.35
C SER A 51 -0.89 17.67 5.82
N HIS A 52 -0.41 16.89 4.85
CA HIS A 52 0.96 16.97 4.29
C HIS A 52 0.97 17.24 2.78
N GLY A 53 -0.03 17.98 2.28
CA GLY A 53 -0.07 18.41 0.88
C GLY A 53 -0.28 17.27 -0.11
N ARG A 54 -1.06 16.25 0.27
CA ARG A 54 -1.33 15.03 -0.49
C ARG A 54 -0.10 14.13 -0.70
N LYS A 55 0.91 14.27 0.17
CA LYS A 55 2.16 13.49 0.12
C LYS A 55 2.26 12.54 1.30
N VAL A 56 2.77 11.33 1.08
CA VAL A 56 3.06 10.38 2.16
C VAL A 56 4.19 9.43 1.81
N LEU A 57 4.93 8.98 2.83
CA LEU A 57 5.87 7.86 2.70
C LEU A 57 5.16 6.61 3.23
N MET A 58 4.97 5.59 2.39
CA MET A 58 4.25 4.37 2.76
C MET A 58 5.19 3.16 2.78
N PRO A 59 5.46 2.56 3.95
CA PRO A 59 6.25 1.35 4.04
C PRO A 59 5.38 0.10 3.93
N PHE A 60 5.89 -0.92 3.23
CA PHE A 60 5.16 -2.15 2.96
C PHE A 60 6.07 -3.38 2.77
N THR A 61 5.48 -4.57 2.82
CA THR A 61 6.12 -5.85 2.53
C THR A 61 5.42 -6.46 1.34
N ALA A 62 6.22 -6.90 0.38
CA ALA A 62 5.74 -7.42 -0.88
C ALA A 62 6.66 -8.52 -1.40
N ASN A 63 6.09 -9.46 -2.14
CA ASN A 63 6.84 -10.39 -2.99
C ASN A 63 6.97 -9.80 -4.39
N CYS A 64 7.64 -8.65 -4.50
CA CYS A 64 7.99 -8.00 -5.77
C CYS A 64 9.49 -7.64 -5.78
N SER A 65 10.06 -7.40 -6.97
CA SER A 65 11.39 -6.80 -7.07
C SER A 65 11.30 -5.28 -7.04
N ILE A 66 12.34 -4.61 -6.54
CA ILE A 66 12.42 -3.14 -6.58
C ILE A 66 12.38 -2.59 -8.01
N ASP A 67 12.96 -3.29 -8.98
CA ASP A 67 12.93 -2.88 -10.39
C ASP A 67 11.52 -2.86 -10.96
N ALA A 68 10.67 -3.79 -10.53
CA ALA A 68 9.29 -3.82 -10.97
C ALA A 68 8.45 -2.72 -10.31
N LEU A 69 8.76 -2.34 -9.06
CA LEU A 69 8.18 -1.16 -8.40
C LEU A 69 8.58 0.14 -9.11
N ARG A 70 9.86 0.27 -9.49
CA ARG A 70 10.39 1.43 -10.25
C ARG A 70 9.85 1.55 -11.67
N ALA A 71 9.34 0.47 -12.23
CA ALA A 71 8.69 0.47 -13.55
C ALA A 71 7.24 0.98 -13.50
N CYS A 72 6.64 1.08 -12.31
CA CYS A 72 5.30 1.62 -12.11
C CYS A 72 5.36 3.11 -11.79
N ASP A 73 4.34 3.84 -12.22
CA ASP A 73 4.13 5.26 -11.90
C ASP A 73 3.04 5.47 -10.86
N THR A 74 2.24 4.44 -10.60
CA THR A 74 1.08 4.49 -9.71
C THR A 74 1.16 3.36 -8.70
N TYR A 75 0.90 3.68 -7.44
CA TYR A 75 0.79 2.70 -6.37
C TYR A 75 -0.64 2.70 -5.85
N ILE A 76 -1.23 1.52 -5.69
CA ILE A 76 -2.58 1.33 -5.18
C ILE A 76 -2.54 0.35 -4.01
N ALA A 77 -2.87 0.85 -2.84
CA ALA A 77 -3.15 0.06 -1.66
C ALA A 77 -4.65 -0.27 -1.61
N LEU A 78 -5.02 -1.55 -1.74
CA LEU A 78 -6.39 -2.01 -1.93
C LEU A 78 -6.84 -2.99 -0.83
N ALA A 79 -7.89 -2.63 -0.09
CA ALA A 79 -8.50 -3.45 0.95
C ALA A 79 -9.52 -4.45 0.38
N ALA A 80 -9.83 -5.50 1.14
CA ALA A 80 -10.69 -6.60 0.68
C ALA A 80 -12.12 -6.16 0.30
N ASP A 81 -12.60 -5.06 0.87
CA ASP A 81 -13.90 -4.45 0.59
C ASP A 81 -13.85 -3.40 -0.53
N LYS A 82 -12.76 -3.36 -1.30
CA LYS A 82 -12.49 -2.46 -2.43
C LYS A 82 -12.22 -1.01 -2.06
N LYS A 83 -12.13 -0.65 -0.77
CA LYS A 83 -11.57 0.65 -0.38
C LYS A 83 -10.10 0.72 -0.78
N TYR A 84 -9.65 1.89 -1.21
CA TYR A 84 -8.30 2.04 -1.70
C TYR A 84 -7.65 3.37 -1.31
N LEU A 85 -6.33 3.36 -1.33
CA LEU A 85 -5.49 4.55 -1.36
C LEU A 85 -4.60 4.45 -2.61
N MET A 86 -4.63 5.48 -3.44
CA MET A 86 -3.90 5.55 -4.70
C MET A 86 -3.04 6.81 -4.72
N GLY A 87 -1.85 6.71 -5.30
CA GLY A 87 -0.97 7.86 -5.45
C GLY A 87 0.06 7.66 -6.55
N HIS A 88 0.63 8.75 -7.02
CA HIS A 88 1.75 8.76 -7.94
C HIS A 88 3.04 8.39 -7.22
N ILE A 89 3.81 7.45 -7.77
CA ILE A 89 5.11 7.07 -7.22
C ILE A 89 6.11 8.16 -7.56
N ALA A 90 6.51 8.93 -6.55
CA ALA A 90 7.55 9.94 -6.67
C ALA A 90 8.95 9.34 -6.48
N ASP A 91 9.07 8.37 -5.56
CA ASP A 91 10.30 7.62 -5.32
C ASP A 91 9.98 6.29 -4.61
N CYS A 92 10.88 5.33 -4.67
CA CYS A 92 10.73 4.07 -3.96
C CYS A 92 12.08 3.38 -3.70
N GLY A 93 12.11 2.51 -2.69
CA GLY A 93 13.33 1.80 -2.35
C GLY A 93 13.16 0.65 -1.36
N GLU A 94 14.28 -0.03 -1.18
CA GLU A 94 14.54 -1.01 -0.14
C GLU A 94 16.02 -0.89 0.31
N PRO A 95 16.35 -1.17 1.58
CA PRO A 95 15.45 -1.58 2.65
C PRO A 95 14.71 -0.38 3.28
N TRP A 96 13.56 -0.66 3.92
CA TRP A 96 12.93 0.24 4.88
C TRP A 96 13.65 0.17 6.24
N ASP A 97 13.99 1.33 6.82
CA ASP A 97 14.47 1.44 8.20
C ASP A 97 13.46 2.25 9.03
N ALA A 98 12.82 1.61 10.01
CA ALA A 98 11.84 2.28 10.88
C ALA A 98 12.49 3.27 11.88
N ASN A 99 13.79 3.13 12.18
CA ASN A 99 14.51 4.03 13.08
C ASN A 99 15.07 5.25 12.35
N HIS A 100 15.30 5.12 11.06
CA HIS A 100 15.73 6.19 10.16
C HIS A 100 14.82 6.17 8.93
N PRO A 101 13.54 6.59 9.07
CA PRO A 101 12.65 6.69 7.94
C PRO A 101 13.32 7.57 6.88
N GLN A 102 13.19 7.16 5.62
CA GLN A 102 14.00 7.76 4.56
C GLN A 102 13.83 9.26 4.47
N ASP A 103 14.96 9.95 4.33
CA ASP A 103 15.04 11.39 4.16
C ASP A 103 14.65 11.76 2.71
N THR A 104 13.38 11.51 2.38
CA THR A 104 12.76 11.95 1.14
C THR A 104 12.10 13.30 1.42
N PRO A 105 12.63 14.43 0.90
CA PRO A 105 12.16 15.76 1.28
C PRO A 105 10.67 15.96 1.04
N GLY A 106 9.92 16.32 2.09
CA GLY A 106 8.49 16.58 2.02
C GLY A 106 7.58 15.35 2.15
N TYR A 107 8.15 14.16 2.40
CA TYR A 107 7.41 12.94 2.66
C TYR A 107 7.68 12.44 4.07
N SER A 108 6.64 11.94 4.73
CA SER A 108 6.73 11.41 6.08
C SER A 108 5.73 10.27 6.24
N VAL A 109 5.98 9.41 7.22
CA VAL A 109 5.03 8.40 7.69
C VAL A 109 4.14 8.99 8.78
N PRO A 110 2.88 8.52 8.94
CA PRO A 110 2.05 8.91 10.06
C PRO A 110 2.73 8.66 11.41
N ASP A 111 2.56 9.60 12.33
CA ASP A 111 3.02 9.45 13.72
C ASP A 111 2.45 8.14 14.30
N ASN A 112 3.33 7.29 14.84
CA ASN A 112 3.04 5.94 15.36
C ASN A 112 2.95 4.80 14.32
N TYR A 113 3.17 5.06 13.03
CA TYR A 113 3.33 4.00 12.03
C TYR A 113 4.77 3.45 12.02
N MET A 114 5.11 2.72 13.09
CA MET A 114 6.38 1.99 13.21
C MET A 114 6.19 0.55 12.74
N ALA A 115 6.07 0.35 11.43
CA ALA A 115 6.00 -0.97 10.87
C ALA A 115 7.42 -1.56 10.73
N ALA A 116 7.99 -2.01 11.85
CA ALA A 116 9.38 -2.48 11.94
C ALA A 116 9.69 -3.73 11.08
N SER A 117 8.69 -4.38 10.51
CA SER A 117 8.83 -5.57 9.66
C SER A 117 8.64 -5.31 8.17
N GLN A 118 8.49 -4.05 7.74
CA GLN A 118 8.35 -3.72 6.32
C GLN A 118 9.70 -3.78 5.61
N THR A 119 9.68 -4.08 4.31
CA THR A 119 10.90 -4.27 3.50
C THR A 119 11.11 -3.14 2.51
N PHE A 120 10.02 -2.63 1.93
CA PHE A 120 10.01 -1.56 0.94
C PHE A 120 9.41 -0.28 1.52
N TRP A 121 9.69 0.83 0.84
CA TRP A 121 8.99 2.09 1.00
C TRP A 121 8.67 2.70 -0.37
N VAL A 122 7.57 3.44 -0.41
CA VAL A 122 7.17 4.24 -1.58
C VAL A 122 6.77 5.64 -1.13
N ALA A 123 7.34 6.66 -1.76
CA ALA A 123 6.94 8.05 -1.60
C ALA A 123 5.85 8.35 -2.62
N LEU A 124 4.69 8.79 -2.14
CA LEU A 124 3.50 9.02 -2.95
C LEU A 124 3.11 10.48 -2.99
N ASP A 125 2.82 10.96 -4.19
CA ASP A 125 2.23 12.26 -4.51
C ASP A 125 0.76 12.13 -4.89
N ASP A 126 0.01 13.23 -4.75
CA ASP A 126 -1.40 13.34 -5.12
C ASP A 126 -2.26 12.17 -4.60
N VAL A 127 -2.05 11.85 -3.32
CA VAL A 127 -2.72 10.73 -2.65
C VAL A 127 -4.23 10.96 -2.59
N GLU A 128 -4.95 9.97 -3.11
CA GLU A 128 -6.41 9.88 -3.12
C GLU A 128 -6.85 8.66 -2.30
N TYR A 129 -7.94 8.81 -1.56
CA TYR A 129 -8.67 7.72 -0.92
C TYR A 129 -10.04 7.57 -1.57
N GLY A 130 -10.43 6.34 -1.87
CA GLY A 130 -11.73 6.03 -2.45
C GLY A 130 -12.40 4.82 -1.80
N ASP A 131 -13.74 4.83 -1.80
CA ASP A 131 -14.53 3.81 -1.13
C ASP A 131 -14.79 2.56 -2.00
N GLU A 132 -14.69 2.68 -3.31
CA GLU A 132 -14.91 1.58 -4.26
C GLU A 132 -13.94 1.69 -5.44
N PHE A 133 -12.95 0.81 -5.48
CA PHE A 133 -11.97 0.75 -6.57
C PHE A 133 -12.63 0.25 -7.86
N ASP A 134 -12.54 1.06 -8.91
CA ASP A 134 -13.02 0.71 -10.25
C ASP A 134 -11.97 -0.09 -11.02
N PHE A 135 -12.21 -1.38 -11.18
CA PHE A 135 -11.34 -2.28 -11.94
C PHE A 135 -11.47 -2.13 -13.45
N THR A 136 -12.49 -1.44 -13.99
CA THR A 136 -12.75 -1.45 -15.44
C THR A 136 -11.69 -0.72 -16.25
N ASN A 137 -10.98 0.21 -15.64
CA ASN A 137 -9.93 0.99 -16.29
C ASN A 137 -8.54 0.34 -16.21
N TRP A 138 -8.46 -0.89 -15.69
CA TRP A 138 -7.20 -1.57 -15.41
C TRP A 138 -7.18 -2.97 -16.00
N TRP A 139 -6.08 -3.30 -16.65
CA TRP A 139 -5.79 -4.61 -17.22
C TRP A 139 -4.59 -5.24 -16.51
N THR A 140 -4.61 -6.55 -16.31
CA THR A 140 -3.43 -7.32 -15.86
C THR A 140 -3.17 -8.42 -16.87
N SER A 141 -1.90 -8.68 -17.17
CA SER A 141 -1.54 -9.85 -17.98
C SER A 141 -1.85 -11.13 -17.19
N PRO A 142 -2.70 -12.04 -17.70
CA PRO A 142 -2.95 -13.30 -17.02
C PRO A 142 -1.69 -14.17 -17.03
N ALA A 143 -1.41 -14.85 -15.91
CA ALA A 143 -0.37 -15.87 -15.88
C ALA A 143 -0.72 -17.01 -16.86
N GLN A 144 0.26 -17.50 -17.62
CA GLN A 144 0.05 -18.60 -18.58
C GLN A 144 -0.69 -19.77 -17.91
N GLY A 145 -1.82 -20.18 -18.50
CA GLY A 145 -2.64 -21.29 -18.00
C GLY A 145 -3.67 -20.95 -16.92
N THR A 146 -3.96 -19.67 -16.66
CA THR A 146 -5.02 -19.25 -15.74
C THR A 146 -6.28 -18.76 -16.49
N GLU A 147 -7.48 -19.18 -16.05
CA GLU A 147 -8.79 -18.66 -16.51
C GLU A 147 -9.15 -17.32 -15.83
N ILE A 148 -8.15 -16.49 -15.53
CA ILE A 148 -8.36 -15.18 -14.93
C ILE A 148 -8.45 -14.17 -16.07
N ASN A 149 -9.66 -13.68 -16.32
CA ASN A 149 -9.93 -12.81 -17.48
C ASN A 149 -10.05 -11.33 -17.11
N SER A 150 -9.89 -10.98 -15.82
CA SER A 150 -9.88 -9.59 -15.35
C SER A 150 -9.09 -9.43 -14.04
N LEU A 151 -8.65 -8.19 -13.78
CA LEU A 151 -8.00 -7.81 -12.53
C LEU A 151 -8.93 -8.03 -11.32
N GLU A 152 -10.23 -7.75 -11.44
CA GLU A 152 -11.20 -8.00 -10.38
C GLU A 152 -11.27 -9.49 -10.01
N GLN A 153 -11.26 -10.38 -11.00
CA GLN A 153 -11.23 -11.82 -10.75
C GLN A 153 -9.93 -12.25 -10.08
N MET A 154 -8.80 -11.66 -10.47
CA MET A 154 -7.52 -11.90 -9.80
C MET A 154 -7.59 -11.49 -8.32
N PHE A 155 -8.08 -10.28 -8.04
CA PHE A 155 -8.22 -9.75 -6.69
C PHE A 155 -9.16 -10.59 -5.82
N THR A 156 -10.32 -10.97 -6.36
CA THR A 156 -11.37 -11.68 -5.59
C THR A 156 -11.06 -13.17 -5.40
N LYS A 157 -10.52 -13.86 -6.41
CA LYS A 157 -10.32 -15.32 -6.39
C LYS A 157 -8.96 -15.75 -5.88
N THR A 158 -7.95 -14.88 -5.93
CA THR A 158 -6.59 -15.22 -5.52
C THR A 158 -6.23 -14.57 -4.18
N LYS A 159 -5.25 -15.13 -3.47
CA LYS A 159 -4.63 -14.50 -2.28
C LYS A 159 -3.36 -13.72 -2.66
N VAL A 160 -3.24 -13.30 -3.92
CA VAL A 160 -2.07 -12.57 -4.40
C VAL A 160 -1.97 -11.25 -3.64
N ALA A 161 -0.79 -11.03 -3.05
CA ALA A 161 -0.52 -9.83 -2.26
C ALA A 161 -0.17 -8.61 -3.13
N MET A 162 0.40 -8.85 -4.32
CA MET A 162 0.88 -7.81 -5.24
C MET A 162 0.47 -8.15 -6.67
N MET A 163 -0.16 -7.21 -7.36
CA MET A 163 -0.58 -7.35 -8.77
C MET A 163 0.01 -6.20 -9.58
N TYR A 164 0.39 -6.47 -10.82
CA TYR A 164 0.76 -5.44 -11.79
C TYR A 164 -0.44 -5.18 -12.68
N ALA A 165 -0.75 -3.92 -12.92
CA ALA A 165 -1.86 -3.53 -13.76
C ALA A 165 -1.47 -2.38 -14.66
N SER A 166 -1.82 -2.48 -15.93
CA SER A 166 -1.69 -1.40 -16.89
C SER A 166 -3.03 -0.70 -17.04
N ARG A 167 -3.03 0.62 -17.14
CA ARG A 167 -4.23 1.41 -17.42
C ARG A 167 -4.71 1.10 -18.84
N ILE A 168 -6.01 0.91 -19.00
CA ILE A 168 -6.65 0.77 -20.31
C ILE A 168 -6.91 2.18 -20.83
N ASP A 169 -5.97 2.72 -21.61
CA ASP A 169 -6.20 3.97 -22.32
C ASP A 169 -7.22 3.70 -23.45
N HIS A 170 -8.31 4.47 -23.46
CA HIS A 170 -9.29 4.49 -24.56
C HIS A 170 -8.85 5.42 -25.68
#